data_AF-A0A4Q3DCZ1-F1
#
_entry.id   AF-A0A4Q3DCZ1-F1
#
_cell.length_a   1.000
_cell.length_b   1.000
_cell.length_c   1.000
_cell.angle_alpha   90.00
_cell.angle_beta   90.00
_cell.angle_gamma   90.00
#
_symmetry.space_group_name_H-M   'P 1'
#
loop_
_entity.id
_entity.type
_entity.pdbx_description
1 polymer ?
#
loop_
_entity_poly.entity_id
_entity_poly.type
_entity_poly.pdbx_seq_one_letter_code
_entity_poly.pdbx_strand_id
1 'polypeptide(L)'
;VEARLKVTRGGGTPFEMYPQQRFFSAPPTNTSEAAITTMLDGQLYTVLGAGDAEGRWQLRLWWKPFITLIWLGGAMIALGGLLALIGRVLRERRTADQERYA
;
A
#
# COMPACT_ATOMS: atom_id res chain seq x y z
N VAL A 1 -10.38 -15.58 16.07
CA VAL A 1 -9.44 -16.65 15.64
C VAL A 1 -8.32 -15.98 14.85
N GLU A 2 -7.09 -16.42 15.04
CA GLU A 2 -5.92 -15.89 14.34
C GLU A 2 -5.20 -17.05 13.64
N ALA A 3 -4.76 -16.82 12.40
CA ALA A 3 -3.87 -17.75 11.70
C ALA A 3 -2.47 -17.14 11.61
N ARG A 4 -1.43 -17.95 11.87
CA ARG A 4 -0.04 -17.57 11.65
C ARG A 4 0.44 -18.14 10.32
N LEU A 5 0.71 -17.27 9.37
CA LEU A 5 1.19 -17.65 8.04
C LEU A 5 2.65 -17.25 7.89
N LYS A 6 3.51 -18.20 7.56
CA LYS A 6 4.89 -17.91 7.13
C LYS A 6 4.92 -17.83 5.61
N VAL A 7 5.10 -16.63 5.08
CA VAL A 7 5.10 -16.36 3.64
C VAL A 7 6.54 -16.18 3.17
N THR A 8 6.90 -16.90 2.12
CA THR A 8 8.21 -16.77 1.47
C THR A 8 7.98 -16.51 -0.01
N ARG A 9 8.71 -15.56 -0.57
CA ARG A 9 8.66 -15.27 -1.99
C ARG A 9 10.00 -15.58 -2.65
N GLY A 10 10.00 -16.56 -3.55
CA GLY A 10 11.23 -17.03 -4.19
C GLY A 10 12.26 -17.45 -3.14
N GLY A 11 13.48 -16.92 -3.23
CA GLY A 11 14.55 -17.12 -2.25
C GLY A 11 14.70 -15.99 -1.21
N GLY A 12 13.73 -15.08 -1.09
CA GLY A 12 13.79 -13.97 -0.14
C GLY A 12 13.59 -14.41 1.32
N THR A 13 13.86 -13.49 2.26
CA THR A 13 13.62 -13.72 3.69
C THR A 13 12.14 -13.98 3.96
N PRO A 14 11.78 -15.08 4.66
CA PRO A 14 10.40 -15.33 5.07
C PRO A 14 9.90 -14.22 6.00
N PHE A 15 8.63 -13.85 5.85
CA PHE A 15 7.94 -12.94 6.76
C PHE A 15 6.66 -13.59 7.28
N GLU A 16 6.17 -13.09 8.40
CA GLU A 16 4.99 -13.63 9.06
C GLU A 16 3.79 -12.72 8.84
N MET A 17 2.65 -13.31 8.54
CA MET A 17 1.35 -12.65 8.40
C MET A 17 0.36 -13.25 9.38
N TYR A 18 -0.46 -12.39 9.96
CA TYR A 18 -1.41 -12.74 11.01
C TYR A 18 -2.84 -12.33 10.62
N PRO A 19 -3.47 -12.96 9.61
CA PRO A 19 -4.86 -12.67 9.32
C PRO A 19 -5.76 -13.16 10.47
N GLN A 20 -6.70 -12.31 10.86
CA GLN A 20 -7.60 -12.60 11.98
C GLN A 20 -9.04 -12.68 11.49
N GLN A 21 -9.86 -13.39 12.24
CA GLN A 21 -11.31 -13.37 12.12
C GLN A 21 -11.91 -13.01 13.48
N ARG A 22 -12.76 -11.99 13.48
CA ARG A 22 -13.43 -11.48 14.67
C ARG A 22 -14.94 -11.63 14.49
N PHE A 23 -15.56 -12.24 15.49
CA PHE A 23 -17.01 -12.32 15.59
C PHE A 23 -17.49 -11.18 16.48
N PHE A 24 -18.43 -10.37 15.96
CA PHE A 24 -19.12 -9.34 16.72
C PHE A 24 -20.52 -9.83 17.04
N SER A 25 -20.93 -9.76 18.31
CA SER A 25 -22.19 -10.33 18.79
C SER A 25 -23.40 -9.38 18.64
N ALA A 26 -23.19 -8.07 18.49
CA ALA A 26 -24.26 -7.08 18.43
C ALA A 26 -23.87 -5.89 17.53
N PRO A 27 -24.31 -5.86 16.26
CA PRO A 27 -25.06 -6.88 15.53
C PRO A 27 -24.21 -8.14 15.20
N PRO A 28 -24.82 -9.34 15.10
CA PRO A 28 -24.11 -10.57 14.78
C PRO A 28 -23.47 -10.50 13.39
N THR A 29 -22.16 -10.22 13.36
CA THR A 29 -21.38 -10.03 12.13
C THR A 29 -20.05 -10.75 12.27
N ASN A 30 -19.71 -11.55 11.25
CA ASN A 30 -18.41 -12.19 11.16
C ASN A 30 -17.51 -11.33 10.25
N THR A 31 -16.48 -10.74 10.82
CA THR A 31 -15.55 -9.85 10.10
C THR A 31 -14.19 -10.50 10.01
N SER A 32 -13.66 -10.57 8.79
CA SER A 32 -12.29 -11.01 8.54
C SER A 32 -11.35 -9.81 8.46
N GLU A 33 -10.33 -9.79 9.30
CA GLU A 33 -9.25 -8.81 9.27
C GLU A 33 -8.15 -9.32 8.33
N ALA A 34 -7.96 -8.58 7.24
CA ALA A 34 -6.98 -8.90 6.22
C ALA A 34 -5.57 -8.56 6.73
N ALA A 35 -4.62 -9.51 6.65
CA ALA A 35 -3.22 -9.17 6.81
C ALA A 35 -2.67 -8.72 5.45
N ILE A 36 -2.21 -7.48 5.41
CA ILE A 36 -1.70 -6.80 4.22
C ILE A 36 -0.20 -6.59 4.39
N THR A 37 0.59 -7.00 3.41
CA THR A 37 2.01 -6.64 3.37
C THR A 37 2.35 -6.03 2.04
N THR A 38 2.96 -4.85 2.11
CA THR A 38 3.41 -4.08 0.95
C THR A 38 4.86 -4.40 0.66
N MET A 39 5.14 -4.87 -0.55
CA MET A 39 6.48 -5.01 -1.11
C MET A 39 6.66 -4.05 -2.29
N LEU A 40 7.90 -3.87 -2.73
CA LEU A 40 8.26 -2.97 -3.83
C LEU A 40 7.60 -3.34 -5.17
N ASP A 41 7.26 -4.62 -5.35
CA ASP A 41 6.72 -5.19 -6.57
C ASP A 41 5.28 -5.70 -6.39
N GLY A 42 4.62 -5.33 -5.30
CA GLY A 42 3.21 -5.62 -5.09
C GLY A 42 2.75 -5.63 -3.65
N GLN A 43 1.45 -5.75 -3.48
CA GLN A 43 0.83 -5.91 -2.18
C GLN A 43 0.17 -7.29 -2.08
N LEU A 44 0.56 -8.06 -1.07
CA LEU A 44 -0.08 -9.34 -0.75
C LEU A 44 -1.20 -9.09 0.26
N TYR A 45 -2.41 -9.50 -0.11
CA TYR A 45 -3.57 -9.52 0.76
C TYR A 45 -3.86 -10.95 1.15
N THR A 46 -3.94 -11.22 2.45
CA THR A 46 -4.37 -12.50 2.99
C THR A 46 -5.58 -12.30 3.89
N VAL A 47 -6.62 -13.09 3.68
CA VAL A 47 -7.87 -13.01 4.44
C VAL A 47 -8.25 -14.41 4.91
N LEU A 48 -8.43 -14.54 6.23
CA LEU A 48 -8.93 -15.75 6.87
C LEU A 48 -10.46 -15.69 6.93
N GLY A 49 -11.12 -16.58 6.20
CA GLY A 49 -12.58 -16.75 6.21
C GLY A 49 -13.05 -17.67 7.33
N ALA A 50 -14.37 -17.71 7.53
CA ALA A 50 -15.00 -18.55 8.55
C ALA A 50 -14.65 -20.03 8.41
N GLY A 51 -14.32 -20.63 9.54
CA GLY A 51 -14.26 -22.08 9.66
C GLY A 51 -15.65 -22.70 9.52
N ASP A 52 -15.72 -23.83 8.83
CA ASP A 52 -16.92 -24.67 8.72
C ASP A 52 -17.06 -25.57 9.98
N ALA A 53 -18.24 -26.15 10.20
CA ALA A 53 -18.54 -27.05 11.30
C ALA A 53 -17.64 -28.31 11.32
N GLU A 54 -17.09 -28.66 10.16
CA GLU A 54 -16.16 -29.78 9.95
C GLU A 54 -14.68 -29.40 10.17
N GLY A 55 -14.40 -28.19 10.67
CA GLY A 55 -13.05 -27.72 11.01
C GLY A 55 -12.21 -27.25 9.81
N ARG A 56 -12.83 -27.10 8.63
CA ARG A 56 -12.17 -26.56 7.43
C ARG A 56 -12.15 -25.04 7.48
N TRP A 57 -11.03 -24.41 7.14
CA TRP A 57 -10.88 -22.96 7.08
C TRP A 57 -10.67 -22.50 5.64
N GLN A 58 -11.34 -21.42 5.23
CA GLN A 58 -11.12 -20.81 3.92
C GLN A 58 -10.04 -19.72 4.02
N LEU A 59 -8.94 -19.88 3.30
CA LEU A 59 -7.92 -18.83 3.17
C LEU A 59 -8.01 -18.21 1.76
N ARG A 60 -8.08 -16.88 1.68
CA ARG A 60 -8.06 -16.16 0.40
C ARG A 60 -6.80 -15.32 0.31
N LEU A 61 -6.06 -15.48 -0.78
CA LEU A 61 -4.84 -14.73 -1.06
C LEU A 61 -5.00 -13.97 -2.37
N TRP A 62 -4.63 -12.69 -2.36
CA TRP A 62 -4.59 -11.87 -3.57
C TRP A 62 -3.23 -11.19 -3.70
N TRP A 63 -2.60 -11.39 -4.86
CA TRP A 63 -1.39 -10.69 -5.24
C TRP A 63 -1.74 -9.50 -6.14
N LYS A 64 -1.43 -8.28 -5.70
CA LYS A 64 -1.71 -7.03 -6.45
C LYS A 64 -0.40 -6.31 -6.77
N PRO A 65 0.28 -6.65 -7.88
CA PRO A 65 1.60 -6.10 -8.20
C PRO A 65 1.57 -4.60 -8.57
N PHE A 66 0.50 -4.16 -9.21
CA PHE A 66 0.42 -2.82 -9.79
C PHE A 66 0.04 -1.70 -8.81
N ILE A 67 -0.23 -1.99 -7.53
CA ILE A 67 -0.60 -0.96 -6.53
C ILE A 67 0.55 0.02 -6.32
N THR A 68 1.80 -0.44 -6.42
CA THR A 68 2.98 0.41 -6.22
C THR A 68 3.09 1.53 -7.28
N LEU A 69 2.46 1.37 -8.45
CA LEU A 69 2.40 2.41 -9.48
C LEU A 69 1.58 3.64 -9.06
N ILE A 70 0.68 3.53 -8.10
CA ILE A 70 -0.08 4.69 -7.58
C ILE A 70 0.88 5.69 -6.94
N TRP A 71 1.87 5.19 -6.21
CA TRP A 71 2.92 6.03 -5.62
C TRP A 71 3.83 6.64 -6.66
N LEU A 72 4.15 5.90 -7.73
CA LEU A 72 4.91 6.43 -8.86
C LEU A 72 4.17 7.58 -9.55
N GLY A 73 2.86 7.46 -9.77
CA GLY A 73 2.03 8.54 -10.30
C GLY A 73 2.03 9.78 -9.41
N GLY A 74 1.88 9.61 -8.09
CA GLY A 74 1.99 10.70 -7.12
C GLY A 74 3.37 11.38 -7.15
N ALA A 75 4.44 10.60 -7.23
CA ALA A 75 5.81 11.11 -7.34
C ALA A 75 6.03 11.89 -8.64
N MET A 76 5.47 11.43 -9.76
CA MET A 76 5.53 12.16 -11.04
C MET A 76 4.81 13.50 -10.98
N ILE A 77 3.63 13.56 -10.36
CA ILE A 77 2.87 14.80 -10.17
C ILE A 77 3.67 15.77 -9.28
N ALA A 78 4.21 15.27 -8.16
CA ALA A 78 5.04 16.07 -7.26
C ALA A 78 6.28 16.63 -7.95
N LEU A 79 6.95 15.82 -8.78
CA LEU A 79 8.10 16.26 -9.58
C LEU A 79 7.70 17.34 -10.61
N GLY A 80 6.57 17.17 -11.31
CA GLY A 80 6.05 18.19 -12.24
C GLY A 80 5.75 19.51 -11.54
N GLY A 81 5.11 19.46 -10.36
CA GLY A 81 4.86 20.64 -9.54
C GLY A 81 6.15 21.31 -9.05
N LEU A 82 7.14 20.53 -8.61
CA LEU A 82 8.43 21.04 -8.18
C LEU A 82 9.17 21.75 -9.32
N LEU A 83 9.19 21.16 -10.53
CA LEU A 83 9.80 21.77 -11.71
C LEU A 83 9.10 23.08 -12.11
N ALA A 84 7.76 23.13 -12.02
CA ALA A 84 7.00 24.34 -12.30
C ALA A 84 7.33 25.47 -11.29
N LEU A 85 7.45 25.14 -10.00
CA LEU A 85 7.85 26.09 -8.96
C LEU A 85 9.27 26.62 -9.19
N ILE A 86 10.23 25.73 -9.47
CA ILE A 86 11.61 26.12 -9.78
C ILE A 86 11.65 27.06 -10.99
N GLY A 87 10.94 26.72 -12.07
CA GLY A 87 10.86 27.56 -13.27
C GLY A 87 10.28 28.95 -13.00
N ARG A 88 9.24 29.04 -12.16
CA ARG A 88 8.65 30.31 -11.74
C ARG A 88 9.62 31.16 -10.92
N VAL A 89 10.27 30.57 -9.91
CA VAL A 89 11.23 31.29 -9.04
C VAL A 89 12.44 31.79 -9.84
N LEU A 90 12.97 30.97 -10.76
CA LEU A 90 14.10 31.38 -11.61
C LEU A 90 13.72 32.53 -12.56
N ARG A 91 12.50 32.52 -13.11
CA ARG A 91 11.99 33.61 -13.94
C ARG A 91 11.83 34.90 -13.15
N GLU A 92 11.21 34.84 -11.98
CA GLU A 92 11.03 36.00 -11.09
C GLU A 92 12.37 36.63 -10.69
N ARG A 93 13.37 35.81 -10.35
CA ARG A 93 14.73 36.28 -10.03
C ARG A 93 15.39 36.98 -11.20
N ARG A 94 15.25 36.46 -12.42
CA ARG A 94 15.85 37.05 -13.62
C ARG A 94 15.24 38.42 -13.96
N THR A 95 13.93 38.60 -13.76
CA THR A 95 13.28 39.91 -13.94
C THR A 95 13.77 40.93 -12.91
N ALA A 96 13.88 40.52 -11.64
CA ALA A 96 14.37 41.39 -10.56
C ALA A 96 15.83 41.82 -10.76
N ASP A 97 16.68 40.95 -11.32
CA ASP A 97 18.05 41.32 -11.69
C ASP A 97 18.07 42.35 -12.83
N GLN A 98 17.21 42.22 -13.84
CA GLN A 98 17.14 43.18 -14.96
C GLN A 98 16.69 44.57 -14.51
N GLU A 99 15.75 44.66 -13.57
CA GLU A 99 15.31 45.93 -12.96
C GLU A 99 16.40 46.58 -12.10
N ARG A 100 17.36 45.81 -11.57
CA ARG A 100 18.48 46.33 -10.77
C ARG A 100 19.60 46.95 -11.60
N TYR A 101 19.71 46.60 -12.88
CA TYR A 101 20.74 47.12 -13.80
C TYR A 101 20.20 48.14 -14.81
N ALA A 102 18.91 48.47 -14.75
CA ALA A 102 18.27 49.55 -15.52
C ALA A 102 18.18 50.82 -14.66
#